data_AF-A0A534LGG6-F1
#
_entry.id   AF-A0A534LGG6-F1
#
_cell.length_a   1.000
_cell.length_b   1.000
_cell.length_c   1.000
_cell.angle_alpha   90.00
_cell.angle_beta   90.00
_cell.angle_gamma   90.00
#
_symmetry.space_group_name_H-M   'P 1'
#
loop_
_entity.id
_entity.type
_entity.pdbx_description
1 polymer ?
#
loop_
_entity_poly.entity_id
_entity_poly.type
_entity_poly.pdbx_seq_one_letter_code
_entity_poly.pdbx_strand_id
1 'polypeptide(L)'
;MELTAAERVLLHLHAFWNVREPGREGTQAGIAEGARLLRSHVPRTLKTLEREGFIDSKDARLLGRTRKVRVYALTEPGVRRARQILGEVDATRVEIEGRATTLGDARRDLGLSPLPALAAVDARGRMEPRVTDLERPTLLQRQADLAFLQRWLAGAAPIAVVYGSRGMGKTALGWAFAEGVPRAVWMEIGPGANLEAFADSLARSTGERATDPDQAESVAAALARVFAGERKLLVLDGYADVDDAVVDALAGFLRGSHGRGKLLVLAQESTPVYCRFYAKADIDGGRVAEWHLHGLDLEGCRAMLGRATIDPEALRRVYLLTKGCPLYLRAIREG
;
A
#
# COMPACT_ATOMS: atom_id res chain seq x y z
N MET A 1 -1.83 -23.92 -0.25
CA MET A 1 -0.75 -24.51 -1.06
C MET A 1 0.58 -24.02 -0.51
N GLU A 2 1.56 -24.89 -0.28
CA GLU A 2 2.90 -24.47 0.17
C GLU A 2 3.89 -24.50 -0.99
N LEU A 3 4.66 -23.43 -1.15
CA LEU A 3 5.71 -23.33 -2.17
C LEU A 3 7.07 -23.62 -1.57
N THR A 4 7.88 -24.38 -2.31
CA THR A 4 9.28 -24.61 -1.95
C THR A 4 10.07 -23.30 -2.01
N ALA A 5 11.26 -23.29 -1.39
CA ALA A 5 12.15 -22.12 -1.49
C ALA A 5 12.55 -21.82 -2.95
N ALA A 6 12.75 -22.85 -3.77
CA ALA A 6 13.08 -22.71 -5.19
C ALA A 6 11.94 -22.05 -5.98
N GLU A 7 10.70 -22.50 -5.79
CA GLU A 7 9.53 -21.95 -6.48
C GLU A 7 9.26 -20.50 -6.10
N ARG A 8 9.46 -20.14 -4.83
CA ARG A 8 9.37 -18.74 -4.38
C ARG A 8 10.42 -17.84 -5.06
N VAL A 9 11.65 -18.33 -5.24
CA VAL A 9 12.68 -17.58 -5.98
C VAL A 9 12.29 -17.42 -7.45
N LEU A 10 11.74 -18.47 -8.08
CA LEU A 10 11.30 -18.40 -9.48
C LEU A 10 10.15 -17.39 -9.67
N LEU A 11 9.15 -17.39 -8.78
CA LEU A 11 8.05 -16.41 -8.83
C LEU A 11 8.54 -14.98 -8.60
N HIS A 12 9.46 -14.77 -7.64
CA HIS A 12 10.07 -13.46 -7.39
C HIS A 12 10.81 -12.95 -8.63
N LEU A 13 11.70 -13.75 -9.21
CA LEU A 13 12.48 -13.35 -10.39
C LEU A 13 11.60 -13.17 -11.63
N HIS A 14 10.47 -13.89 -11.72
CA HIS A 14 9.52 -13.71 -12.82
C HIS A 14 8.89 -12.31 -12.82
N ALA A 15 8.70 -11.65 -11.69
CA ALA A 15 8.20 -10.26 -11.70
C ALA A 15 9.13 -9.29 -12.47
N PHE A 16 10.39 -9.68 -12.69
CA PHE A 16 11.43 -8.84 -13.29
C PHE A 16 12.08 -9.45 -14.54
N TRP A 17 11.53 -10.55 -15.10
CA TRP A 17 12.20 -11.30 -16.17
C TRP A 17 12.41 -10.50 -17.46
N ASN A 18 11.52 -9.55 -17.74
CA ASN A 18 11.55 -8.72 -18.96
C ASN A 18 12.12 -7.32 -18.72
N VAL A 19 12.76 -7.08 -17.56
CA VAL A 19 13.36 -5.79 -17.26
C VAL A 19 14.71 -5.68 -17.97
N ARG A 20 14.89 -4.60 -18.75
CA ARG A 20 16.07 -4.38 -19.60
C ARG A 20 17.38 -4.30 -18.81
N GLU A 21 17.33 -3.72 -17.62
CA GLU A 21 18.49 -3.59 -16.72
C GLU A 21 18.27 -4.36 -15.41
N PRO A 22 19.28 -5.12 -14.93
CA PRO A 22 19.14 -5.86 -13.68
C PRO A 22 19.08 -4.92 -12.47
N GLY A 23 18.05 -5.09 -11.65
CA GLY A 23 17.82 -4.32 -10.42
C GLY A 23 18.31 -5.01 -9.13
N ARG A 24 18.06 -4.39 -7.98
CA ARG A 24 18.39 -4.95 -6.66
C ARG A 24 17.66 -6.27 -6.40
N GLU A 25 16.49 -6.43 -7.00
CA GLU A 25 15.58 -7.56 -6.94
C GLU A 25 16.27 -8.85 -7.40
N GLY A 26 17.20 -8.75 -8.36
CA GLY A 26 18.01 -9.88 -8.84
C GLY A 26 19.21 -10.23 -7.96
N THR A 27 19.48 -9.50 -6.87
CA THR A 27 20.60 -9.83 -5.95
C THR A 27 20.17 -10.83 -4.89
N GLN A 28 21.10 -11.52 -4.23
CA GLN A 28 20.76 -12.41 -3.11
C GLN A 28 19.97 -11.70 -1.99
N ALA A 29 20.26 -10.41 -1.75
CA ALA A 29 19.53 -9.61 -0.76
C ALA A 29 18.09 -9.30 -1.19
N GLY A 30 17.89 -8.94 -2.47
CA GLY A 30 16.56 -8.70 -3.03
C GLY A 30 15.74 -9.99 -3.13
N ILE A 31 16.37 -11.10 -3.50
CA ILE A 31 15.76 -12.42 -3.55
C ILE A 31 15.35 -12.89 -2.15
N ALA A 32 16.20 -12.70 -1.13
CA ALA A 32 15.84 -13.03 0.25
C ALA A 32 14.57 -12.29 0.70
N GLU A 33 14.49 -11.00 0.40
CA GLU A 33 13.37 -10.13 0.76
C GLU A 33 12.10 -10.52 0.00
N GLY A 34 12.15 -10.52 -1.34
CA GLY A 34 10.97 -10.74 -2.17
C GLY A 34 10.47 -12.19 -2.18
N ALA A 35 11.37 -13.18 -2.09
CA ALA A 35 10.99 -14.59 -1.96
C ALA A 35 10.65 -15.00 -0.52
N ARG A 36 10.73 -14.06 0.46
CA ARG A 36 10.53 -14.31 1.89
C ARG A 36 11.36 -15.49 2.40
N LEU A 37 12.66 -15.47 2.10
CA LEU A 37 13.64 -16.47 2.52
C LEU A 37 14.63 -15.88 3.51
N LEU A 38 15.08 -16.72 4.45
CA LEU A 38 16.25 -16.38 5.26
C LEU A 38 17.46 -16.19 4.34
N ARG A 39 18.20 -15.08 4.53
CA ARG A 39 19.38 -14.75 3.71
C ARG A 39 20.41 -15.89 3.66
N SER A 40 20.56 -16.64 4.75
CA SER A 40 21.44 -17.81 4.85
C SER A 40 21.05 -18.95 3.92
N HIS A 41 19.78 -19.06 3.52
CA HIS A 41 19.26 -20.15 2.67
C HIS A 41 19.36 -19.82 1.18
N VAL A 42 19.44 -18.54 0.82
CA VAL A 42 19.43 -18.08 -0.57
C VAL A 42 20.58 -18.67 -1.41
N PRO A 43 21.85 -18.68 -0.97
CA PRO A 43 22.94 -19.21 -1.80
C PRO A 43 22.76 -20.67 -2.23
N ARG A 44 22.25 -21.51 -1.32
CA ARG A 44 22.02 -22.94 -1.61
C ARG A 44 20.88 -23.11 -2.62
N THR A 45 19.78 -22.38 -2.44
CA THR A 45 18.64 -22.42 -3.37
C THR A 45 19.04 -21.96 -4.77
N LEU A 46 19.82 -20.88 -4.88
CA LEU A 46 20.29 -20.36 -6.17
C LEU A 46 21.21 -21.36 -6.87
N LYS A 47 22.15 -21.98 -6.14
CA LYS A 47 23.04 -23.00 -6.71
C LYS A 47 22.28 -24.20 -7.27
N THR A 48 21.19 -24.61 -6.61
CA THR A 48 20.30 -25.68 -7.10
C THR A 48 19.61 -25.25 -8.39
N LEU A 49 19.01 -24.05 -8.42
CA LEU A 49 18.31 -23.52 -9.59
C LEU A 49 19.23 -23.28 -10.80
N GLU A 50 20.48 -22.84 -10.56
CA GLU A 50 21.50 -22.71 -11.61
C GLU A 50 21.87 -24.08 -12.19
N ARG A 51 22.09 -25.08 -11.33
CA ARG A 51 22.40 -26.45 -11.76
C ARG A 51 21.26 -27.08 -12.56
N GLU A 52 20.02 -26.75 -12.22
CA GLU A 52 18.82 -27.19 -12.94
C GLU A 52 18.55 -26.38 -14.22
N GLY A 53 19.34 -25.34 -14.48
CA GLY A 53 19.25 -24.51 -15.68
C GLY A 53 18.05 -23.57 -15.69
N PHE A 54 17.43 -23.29 -14.53
CA PHE A 54 16.28 -22.37 -14.43
C PHE A 54 16.70 -20.91 -14.23
N ILE A 55 17.91 -20.66 -13.73
CA ILE A 55 18.44 -19.30 -13.57
C ILE A 55 19.88 -19.25 -14.07
N ASP A 56 20.29 -18.07 -14.50
CA ASP A 56 21.69 -17.73 -14.77
C ASP A 56 22.13 -16.60 -13.84
N SER A 57 23.44 -16.51 -13.60
CA SER A 57 24.03 -15.39 -12.89
C SER A 57 25.07 -14.63 -13.72
N LYS A 58 25.14 -13.32 -13.49
CA LYS A 58 26.16 -12.44 -14.07
C LYS A 58 26.58 -11.38 -13.08
N ASP A 59 27.79 -10.85 -13.26
CA ASP A 59 28.22 -9.66 -12.53
C ASP A 59 27.72 -8.41 -13.23
N ALA A 60 26.82 -7.68 -12.56
CA ALA A 60 26.26 -6.44 -13.06
C ALA A 60 26.64 -5.27 -12.15
N ARG A 61 26.81 -4.09 -12.73
CA ARG A 61 26.89 -2.86 -11.97
C ARG A 61 25.46 -2.32 -11.82
N LEU A 62 24.91 -2.44 -10.62
CA LEU A 62 23.61 -1.84 -10.32
C LEU A 62 23.74 -0.32 -10.33
N LEU A 63 22.68 0.35 -10.78
CA LEU A 63 22.60 1.79 -10.86
C LEU A 63 22.83 2.40 -9.46
N GLY A 64 23.83 3.29 -9.32
CA GLY A 64 24.24 3.88 -8.03
C GLY A 64 25.24 3.04 -7.20
N ARG A 65 25.74 1.90 -7.71
CA ARG A 65 26.83 1.14 -7.06
C ARG A 65 28.14 1.26 -7.83
N THR A 66 29.22 1.53 -7.11
CA THR A 66 30.58 1.58 -7.68
C THR A 66 31.11 0.19 -8.00
N ARG A 67 30.81 -0.79 -7.14
CA ARG A 67 31.23 -2.19 -7.28
C ARG A 67 30.20 -3.03 -8.05
N LYS A 68 30.70 -3.97 -8.85
CA LYS A 68 29.88 -5.01 -9.48
C LYS A 68 29.30 -5.92 -8.40
N VAL A 69 28.07 -6.37 -8.61
CA VAL A 69 27.36 -7.29 -7.73
C VAL A 69 26.83 -8.43 -8.59
N ARG A 70 26.80 -9.65 -8.03
CA ARG A 70 26.19 -10.78 -8.72
C ARG A 70 24.67 -10.64 -8.72
N VAL A 71 24.09 -10.74 -9.91
CA VAL A 71 22.64 -10.75 -10.13
C VAL A 71 22.23 -12.05 -10.78
N TYR A 72 21.01 -12.48 -10.49
CA TYR A 72 20.41 -13.72 -10.97
C TYR A 72 19.18 -13.38 -11.80
N ALA A 73 19.00 -14.07 -12.92
CA ALA A 73 17.86 -13.89 -13.82
C ALA A 73 17.34 -15.24 -14.28
N LEU A 74 16.05 -15.29 -14.65
CA LEU A 74 15.47 -16.51 -15.19
C LEU A 74 16.04 -16.82 -16.58
N THR A 75 16.33 -18.09 -16.82
CA THR A 75 16.50 -18.62 -18.19
C THR A 75 15.13 -18.82 -18.84
N GLU A 76 15.10 -19.15 -20.13
CA GLU A 76 13.85 -19.48 -20.81
C GLU A 76 13.11 -20.69 -20.17
N PRO A 77 13.79 -21.82 -19.83
CA PRO A 77 13.18 -22.86 -18.98
C PRO A 77 12.67 -22.33 -17.64
N GLY A 78 13.40 -21.42 -16.99
CA GLY A 78 13.00 -20.80 -15.74
C GLY A 78 11.72 -19.99 -15.84
N VAL A 79 11.57 -19.18 -16.90
CA VAL A 79 10.36 -18.41 -17.18
C VAL A 79 9.17 -19.34 -17.39
N ARG A 80 9.33 -20.42 -18.17
CA ARG A 80 8.26 -21.41 -18.36
C ARG A 80 7.83 -22.06 -17.04
N ARG A 81 8.80 -22.49 -16.23
CA ARG A 81 8.51 -23.09 -14.91
C ARG A 81 7.82 -22.10 -13.98
N ALA A 82 8.30 -20.85 -13.93
CA ALA A 82 7.69 -19.81 -13.11
C ALA A 82 6.25 -19.50 -13.53
N ARG A 83 5.95 -19.45 -14.84
CA ARG A 83 4.58 -19.27 -15.35
C ARG A 83 3.66 -20.44 -15.01
N GLN A 84 4.17 -21.67 -15.06
CA GLN A 84 3.40 -22.84 -14.63
C GLN A 84 3.03 -22.73 -13.15
N ILE A 85 4.01 -22.46 -12.28
CA ILE A 85 3.77 -22.28 -10.84
C ILE A 85 2.78 -21.13 -10.62
N LEU A 86 2.93 -20.01 -11.34
CA LEU A 86 2.01 -18.89 -11.23
C LEU A 86 0.58 -19.27 -11.62
N GLY A 87 0.40 -20.07 -12.67
CA GLY A 87 -0.92 -20.60 -13.05
C GLY A 87 -1.53 -21.49 -11.97
N GLU A 88 -0.72 -22.33 -11.33
CA GLU A 88 -1.16 -23.18 -10.20
C GLU A 88 -1.53 -22.33 -8.97
N VAL A 89 -0.73 -21.30 -8.65
CA VAL A 89 -1.03 -20.31 -7.60
C VAL A 89 -2.34 -19.59 -7.90
N ASP A 90 -2.47 -19.02 -9.09
CA ASP A 90 -3.62 -18.21 -9.49
C ASP A 90 -4.92 -19.04 -9.51
N ALA A 91 -4.84 -20.33 -9.84
CA ALA A 91 -5.98 -21.25 -9.83
C ALA A 91 -6.44 -21.68 -8.41
N THR A 92 -5.68 -21.34 -7.36
CA THR A 92 -6.06 -21.68 -5.99
C THR A 92 -7.39 -21.02 -5.64
N ARG A 93 -8.40 -21.81 -5.24
CA ARG A 93 -9.68 -21.28 -4.78
C ARG A 93 -9.51 -20.61 -3.43
N VAL A 94 -9.99 -19.38 -3.33
CA VAL A 94 -9.98 -18.62 -2.09
C VAL A 94 -11.33 -17.98 -1.83
N GLU A 95 -11.59 -17.67 -0.58
CA GLU A 95 -12.73 -16.88 -0.17
C GLU A 95 -12.24 -15.50 0.30
N ILE A 96 -12.75 -14.43 -0.32
CA ILE A 96 -12.53 -13.05 0.11
C ILE A 96 -13.88 -12.49 0.52
N GLU A 97 -13.98 -12.01 1.76
CA GLU A 97 -15.19 -11.35 2.27
C GLU A 97 -16.48 -12.20 2.07
N GLY A 98 -16.39 -13.52 2.22
CA GLY A 98 -17.52 -14.44 2.03
C GLY A 98 -17.81 -14.83 0.57
N ARG A 99 -17.03 -14.32 -0.41
CA ARG A 99 -17.17 -14.65 -1.83
C ARG A 99 -16.07 -15.60 -2.29
N ALA A 100 -16.47 -16.71 -2.89
CA ALA A 100 -15.54 -17.63 -3.52
C ALA A 100 -15.00 -17.03 -4.84
N THR A 101 -13.68 -17.01 -4.99
CA THR A 101 -12.97 -16.55 -6.19
C THR A 101 -11.68 -17.36 -6.37
N THR A 102 -10.86 -16.99 -7.37
CA THR A 102 -9.51 -17.51 -7.54
C THR A 102 -8.49 -16.55 -6.92
N LEU A 103 -7.37 -17.09 -6.43
CA LEU A 103 -6.28 -16.27 -5.87
C LEU A 103 -5.72 -15.30 -6.93
N GLY A 104 -5.75 -15.70 -8.21
CA GLY A 104 -5.33 -14.86 -9.33
C GLY A 104 -6.20 -13.63 -9.53
N ASP A 105 -7.54 -13.78 -9.47
CA ASP A 105 -8.47 -12.65 -9.55
C ASP A 105 -8.35 -11.76 -8.32
N ALA A 106 -8.44 -12.39 -7.14
CA ALA A 106 -8.24 -11.75 -5.84
C ALA A 106 -6.99 -10.85 -5.77
N ARG A 107 -5.82 -11.39 -6.13
CA ARG A 107 -4.57 -10.62 -6.03
C ARG A 107 -4.48 -9.52 -7.07
N ARG A 108 -5.11 -9.66 -8.24
CA ARG A 108 -5.15 -8.61 -9.26
C ARG A 108 -5.98 -7.44 -8.76
N ASP A 109 -7.14 -7.72 -8.19
CA ASP A 109 -8.05 -6.71 -7.64
C ASP A 109 -7.39 -5.95 -6.47
N LEU A 110 -6.60 -6.65 -5.65
CA LEU A 110 -5.89 -6.10 -4.49
C LEU A 110 -4.49 -5.52 -4.81
N GLY A 111 -4.03 -5.60 -6.07
CA GLY A 111 -2.68 -5.14 -6.45
C GLY A 111 -1.54 -5.91 -5.78
N LEU A 112 -1.76 -7.18 -5.47
CA LEU A 112 -0.83 -8.06 -4.76
C LEU A 112 0.05 -8.88 -5.71
N SER A 113 1.33 -9.00 -5.37
CA SER A 113 2.18 -10.00 -6.01
C SER A 113 1.85 -11.42 -5.49
N PRO A 114 2.22 -12.47 -6.24
CA PRO A 114 1.75 -13.84 -5.95
C PRO A 114 2.13 -14.35 -4.55
N LEU A 115 3.34 -14.02 -4.07
CA LEU A 115 3.83 -14.53 -2.79
C LEU A 115 3.14 -13.90 -1.57
N PRO A 116 2.99 -12.57 -1.48
CA PRO A 116 2.16 -11.97 -0.44
C PRO A 116 0.69 -12.41 -0.50
N ALA A 117 0.12 -12.54 -1.71
CA ALA A 117 -1.25 -13.02 -1.86
C ALA A 117 -1.43 -14.43 -1.26
N LEU A 118 -0.51 -15.35 -1.57
CA LEU A 118 -0.56 -16.71 -1.02
C LEU A 118 -0.34 -16.73 0.50
N ALA A 119 0.49 -15.84 1.04
CA ALA A 119 0.74 -15.71 2.48
C ALA A 119 -0.48 -15.17 3.25
N ALA A 120 -1.36 -14.43 2.58
CA ALA A 120 -2.60 -13.90 3.14
C ALA A 120 -3.73 -14.95 3.21
N VAL A 121 -3.55 -16.15 2.65
CA VAL A 121 -4.55 -17.23 2.67
C VAL A 121 -4.37 -18.08 3.93
N ASP A 122 -5.43 -18.24 4.71
CA ASP A 122 -5.47 -19.10 5.90
C ASP A 122 -5.64 -20.59 5.54
N ALA A 123 -5.53 -21.47 6.54
CA ALA A 123 -5.67 -22.92 6.34
C ALA A 123 -7.07 -23.36 5.85
N ARG A 124 -8.08 -22.48 5.92
CA ARG A 124 -9.44 -22.72 5.43
C ARG A 124 -9.67 -22.15 4.03
N GLY A 125 -8.63 -21.59 3.41
CA GLY A 125 -8.73 -20.98 2.08
C GLY A 125 -9.31 -19.57 2.10
N ARG A 126 -9.46 -18.94 3.27
CA ARG A 126 -9.91 -17.55 3.35
C ARG A 126 -8.72 -16.63 3.23
N MET A 127 -8.84 -15.63 2.37
CA MET A 127 -7.80 -14.64 2.17
C MET A 127 -8.13 -13.39 2.96
N GLU A 128 -7.29 -13.08 3.94
CA GLU A 128 -7.33 -11.84 4.72
C GLU A 128 -6.02 -11.09 4.46
N PRO A 129 -5.97 -10.20 3.46
CA PRO A 129 -4.75 -9.45 3.16
C PRO A 129 -4.35 -8.59 4.36
N ARG A 130 -3.16 -8.84 4.91
CA ARG A 130 -2.62 -8.04 6.00
C ARG A 130 -2.01 -6.77 5.47
N VAL A 131 -2.00 -5.75 6.33
CA VAL A 131 -1.39 -4.45 6.05
C VAL A 131 0.16 -4.53 5.85
N THR A 132 0.76 -5.70 5.93
CA THR A 132 2.18 -5.91 5.67
C THR A 132 2.45 -6.63 4.33
N ASP A 133 1.41 -7.07 3.63
CA ASP A 133 1.51 -7.92 2.43
C ASP A 133 1.32 -7.14 1.11
N LEU A 134 0.89 -5.88 1.15
CA LEU A 134 0.89 -5.01 -0.03
C LEU A 134 2.35 -4.61 -0.42
N GLU A 135 2.66 -4.58 -1.72
CA GLU A 135 4.00 -4.19 -2.20
C GLU A 135 4.39 -2.79 -1.72
N ARG A 136 5.61 -2.66 -1.18
CA ARG A 136 6.12 -1.46 -0.50
C ARG A 136 6.59 -0.39 -1.49
N PRO A 137 5.90 0.74 -1.68
CA PRO A 137 6.50 1.88 -2.34
C PRO A 137 7.60 2.48 -1.46
N THR A 138 8.79 2.72 -2.02
CA THR A 138 9.85 3.49 -1.32
C THR A 138 9.32 4.86 -0.92
N LEU A 139 9.24 5.14 0.38
CA LEU A 139 8.89 6.48 0.87
C LEU A 139 10.11 7.40 0.79
N LEU A 140 10.01 8.41 -0.06
CA LEU A 140 11.00 9.48 -0.19
C LEU A 140 10.46 10.75 0.46
N GLN A 141 11.31 11.40 1.27
CA GLN A 141 11.03 12.71 1.87
C GLN A 141 9.71 12.80 2.66
N ARG A 142 9.35 11.73 3.38
CA ARG A 142 8.12 11.66 4.21
C ARG A 142 8.35 11.81 5.71
N GLN A 143 9.55 12.24 6.12
CA GLN A 143 9.91 12.34 7.54
C GLN A 143 9.05 13.35 8.30
N ALA A 144 8.78 14.52 7.71
CA ALA A 144 7.92 15.54 8.32
C ALA A 144 6.46 15.07 8.42
N ASP A 145 5.97 14.40 7.37
CA ASP A 145 4.61 13.87 7.29
C ASP A 145 4.38 12.76 8.34
N LEU A 146 5.35 11.83 8.48
CA LEU A 146 5.33 10.80 9.52
C LEU A 146 5.42 11.41 10.91
N ALA A 147 6.26 12.43 11.11
CA ALA A 147 6.39 13.11 12.39
C ALA A 147 5.08 13.85 12.77
N PHE A 148 4.36 14.42 11.80
CA PHE A 148 3.03 14.98 12.01
C PHE A 148 2.06 13.90 12.52
N LEU A 149 1.97 12.77 11.82
CA LEU A 149 1.07 11.68 12.19
C LEU A 149 1.40 11.09 13.57
N GLN A 150 2.69 10.96 13.91
CA GLN A 150 3.14 10.52 15.23
C GLN A 150 2.73 11.51 16.33
N ARG A 151 2.90 12.82 16.11
CA ARG A 151 2.44 13.84 17.06
C ARG A 151 0.92 13.83 17.22
N TRP A 152 0.18 13.71 16.12
CA TRP A 152 -1.27 13.60 16.14
C TRP A 152 -1.75 12.37 16.92
N LEU A 153 -1.12 11.21 16.70
CA LEU A 153 -1.46 9.98 17.41
C LEU A 153 -1.30 10.11 18.92
N ALA A 154 -0.25 10.82 19.37
CA ALA A 154 -0.01 11.11 20.78
C ALA A 154 -0.89 12.25 21.34
N GLY A 155 -1.48 13.08 20.48
CA GLY A 155 -2.30 14.24 20.86
C GLY A 155 -3.76 13.90 21.18
N ALA A 156 -4.57 14.93 21.41
CA ALA A 156 -5.99 14.79 21.77
C ALA A 156 -6.94 14.67 20.57
N ALA A 157 -6.58 15.23 19.41
CA ALA A 157 -7.45 15.26 18.23
C ALA A 157 -7.84 13.83 17.81
N PRO A 158 -9.14 13.47 17.74
CA PRO A 158 -9.57 12.14 17.34
C PRO A 158 -9.35 11.86 15.85
N ILE A 159 -9.33 12.90 15.00
CA ILE A 159 -9.25 12.75 13.55
C ILE A 159 -8.01 13.45 13.01
N ALA A 160 -7.30 12.81 12.09
CA ALA A 160 -6.38 13.48 11.18
C ALA A 160 -6.85 13.32 9.75
N VAL A 161 -6.71 14.38 8.96
CA VAL A 161 -6.99 14.38 7.54
C VAL A 161 -5.70 14.69 6.80
N VAL A 162 -5.17 13.70 6.08
CA VAL A 162 -4.06 13.91 5.15
C VAL A 162 -4.65 14.03 3.76
N TYR A 163 -4.52 15.21 3.16
CA TYR A 163 -5.04 15.46 1.82
C TYR A 163 -3.93 15.79 0.84
N GLY A 164 -4.21 15.62 -0.45
CA GLY A 164 -3.26 15.89 -1.52
C GLY A 164 -3.77 15.35 -2.84
N SER A 165 -3.20 15.85 -3.94
CA SER A 165 -3.53 15.38 -5.29
C SER A 165 -3.36 13.86 -5.48
N ARG A 166 -4.01 13.30 -6.51
CA ARG A 166 -3.89 11.88 -6.87
C ARG A 166 -2.42 11.53 -7.14
N GLY A 167 -1.96 10.40 -6.60
CA GLY A 167 -0.58 9.93 -6.82
C GLY A 167 0.49 10.57 -5.93
N MET A 168 0.13 11.47 -5.01
CA MET A 168 1.07 12.11 -4.06
C MET A 168 1.67 11.16 -3.01
N GLY A 169 1.18 9.91 -2.94
CA GLY A 169 1.67 8.90 -1.99
C GLY A 169 0.96 8.91 -0.64
N LYS A 170 -0.30 9.37 -0.57
CA LYS A 170 -1.12 9.35 0.65
C LYS A 170 -1.28 7.94 1.23
N THR A 171 -1.72 7.00 0.38
CA THR A 171 -1.80 5.58 0.70
C THR A 171 -0.46 5.10 1.27
N ALA A 172 0.62 5.26 0.51
CA ALA A 172 1.98 4.86 0.93
C ALA A 172 2.39 5.43 2.31
N LEU A 173 2.09 6.70 2.58
CA LEU A 173 2.33 7.34 3.87
C LEU A 173 1.48 6.72 4.99
N GLY A 174 0.18 6.55 4.75
CA GLY A 174 -0.74 5.92 5.69
C GLY A 174 -0.31 4.51 6.06
N TRP A 175 0.16 3.73 5.07
CA TRP A 175 0.70 2.38 5.29
C TRP A 175 1.91 2.39 6.21
N ALA A 176 2.93 3.19 5.90
CA ALA A 176 4.13 3.26 6.73
C ALA A 176 3.87 3.79 8.14
N PHE A 177 2.87 4.66 8.30
CA PHE A 177 2.45 5.11 9.62
C PHE A 177 1.72 3.99 10.38
N ALA A 178 0.72 3.35 9.75
CA ALA A 178 -0.12 2.33 10.38
C ALA A 178 0.68 1.07 10.78
N GLU A 179 1.75 0.73 10.05
CA GLU A 179 2.67 -0.37 10.42
C GLU A 179 3.25 -0.20 11.83
N GLY A 180 3.49 1.05 12.25
CA GLY A 180 3.99 1.37 13.58
C GLY A 180 2.92 1.41 14.69
N VAL A 181 1.64 1.23 14.35
CA VAL A 181 0.52 1.41 15.29
C VAL A 181 -0.15 0.06 15.58
N PRO A 182 -0.04 -0.47 16.81
CA PRO A 182 -0.71 -1.71 17.18
C PRO A 182 -2.22 -1.61 17.01
N ARG A 183 -2.83 -2.67 16.45
CA ARG A 183 -4.28 -2.78 16.23
C ARG A 183 -4.83 -1.66 15.33
N ALA A 184 -4.02 -1.23 14.36
CA ALA A 184 -4.49 -0.43 13.24
C ALA A 184 -5.35 -1.28 12.30
N VAL A 185 -6.44 -0.70 11.81
CA VAL A 185 -7.32 -1.29 10.80
C VAL A 185 -7.31 -0.38 9.57
N TRP A 186 -7.32 -0.99 8.40
CA TRP A 186 -7.39 -0.29 7.12
C TRP A 186 -8.77 -0.50 6.50
N MET A 187 -9.40 0.57 6.04
CA MET A 187 -10.69 0.59 5.38
C MET A 187 -10.55 1.41 4.10
N GLU A 188 -10.96 0.83 2.98
CA GLU A 188 -10.96 1.51 1.68
C GLU A 188 -12.35 2.00 1.32
N ILE A 189 -12.41 3.18 0.72
CA ILE A 189 -13.62 3.75 0.13
C ILE A 189 -13.39 3.86 -1.37
N GLY A 190 -14.36 3.34 -2.14
CA GLY A 190 -14.42 3.57 -3.57
C GLY A 190 -14.79 5.02 -3.91
N PRO A 191 -14.34 5.56 -5.06
CA PRO A 191 -14.82 6.85 -5.55
C PRO A 191 -16.36 6.83 -5.68
N GLY A 192 -17.05 7.89 -5.25
CA GLY A 192 -18.51 7.92 -5.35
C GLY A 192 -19.24 6.97 -4.40
N ALA A 193 -18.58 6.47 -3.34
CA ALA A 193 -19.22 5.57 -2.39
C ALA A 193 -20.43 6.24 -1.74
N ASN A 194 -21.54 5.49 -1.74
CA ASN A 194 -22.73 5.83 -0.99
C ASN A 194 -22.64 5.30 0.45
N LEU A 195 -23.60 5.69 1.30
CA LEU A 195 -23.60 5.29 2.70
C LEU A 195 -23.65 3.77 2.91
N GLU A 196 -24.42 3.04 2.12
CA GLU A 196 -24.50 1.58 2.19
C GLU A 196 -23.13 0.95 1.91
N ALA A 197 -22.47 1.34 0.81
CA ALA A 197 -21.13 0.86 0.46
C ALA A 197 -20.08 1.22 1.52
N PHE A 198 -20.20 2.39 2.16
CA PHE A 198 -19.36 2.78 3.27
C PHE A 198 -19.60 1.90 4.51
N ALA A 199 -20.86 1.67 4.89
CA ALA A 199 -21.23 0.81 6.02
C ALA A 199 -20.76 -0.63 5.81
N ASP A 200 -20.87 -1.10 4.58
CA ASP A 200 -20.37 -2.39 4.12
C ASP A 200 -18.84 -2.48 4.24
N SER A 201 -18.10 -1.48 3.77
CA SER A 201 -16.64 -1.44 3.91
C SER A 201 -16.21 -1.37 5.39
N LEU A 202 -16.94 -0.62 6.23
CA LEU A 202 -16.74 -0.58 7.67
C LEU A 202 -16.94 -1.96 8.30
N ALA A 203 -18.04 -2.64 7.97
CA ALA A 203 -18.35 -3.97 8.47
C ALA A 203 -17.32 -5.02 8.05
N ARG A 204 -16.85 -4.98 6.80
CA ARG A 204 -15.83 -5.91 6.29
C ARG A 204 -14.47 -5.65 6.95
N SER A 205 -14.08 -4.39 7.11
CA SER A 205 -12.76 -4.02 7.63
C SER A 205 -12.67 -4.16 9.15
N THR A 206 -13.76 -3.89 9.87
CA THR A 206 -13.75 -3.79 11.35
C THR A 206 -14.65 -4.82 12.04
N GLY A 207 -15.53 -5.50 11.33
CA GLY A 207 -16.58 -6.34 11.93
C GLY A 207 -17.74 -5.57 12.55
N GLU A 208 -17.65 -4.24 12.69
CA GLU A 208 -18.72 -3.41 13.24
C GLU A 208 -19.79 -3.12 12.21
N ARG A 209 -21.04 -3.45 12.54
CA ARG A 209 -22.18 -3.24 11.65
C ARG A 209 -23.05 -2.10 12.14
N ALA A 210 -23.52 -1.29 11.21
CA ALA A 210 -24.63 -0.38 11.44
C ALA A 210 -25.92 -1.20 11.66
N THR A 211 -26.78 -0.76 12.58
CA THR A 211 -28.10 -1.37 12.78
C THR A 211 -29.01 -1.11 11.58
N ASP A 212 -28.84 0.07 11.00
CA ASP A 212 -29.46 0.54 9.76
C ASP A 212 -28.34 1.17 8.89
N PRO A 213 -27.90 0.51 7.80
CA PRO A 213 -26.82 1.00 6.95
C PRO A 213 -27.22 2.19 6.07
N ASP A 214 -28.52 2.48 5.93
CA ASP A 214 -29.03 3.60 5.13
C ASP A 214 -29.12 4.91 5.94
N GLN A 215 -28.86 4.84 7.25
CA GLN A 215 -28.95 5.98 8.16
C GLN A 215 -27.57 6.42 8.66
N ALA A 216 -27.21 7.67 8.37
CA ALA A 216 -25.90 8.23 8.69
C ALA A 216 -25.58 8.16 10.19
N GLU A 217 -26.58 8.38 11.06
CA GLU A 217 -26.43 8.29 12.52
C GLU A 217 -26.09 6.88 13.00
N SER A 218 -26.69 5.87 12.37
CA SER A 218 -26.45 4.46 12.69
C SER A 218 -25.05 4.02 12.24
N VAL A 219 -24.59 4.50 11.08
CA VAL A 219 -23.22 4.29 10.59
C VAL A 219 -22.20 5.02 11.47
N ALA A 220 -22.49 6.26 11.89
CA ALA A 220 -21.66 7.01 12.83
C ALA A 220 -21.52 6.28 14.18
N ALA A 221 -22.60 5.71 14.69
CA ALA A 221 -22.59 4.91 15.91
C ALA A 221 -21.78 3.61 15.74
N ALA A 222 -21.85 2.96 14.57
CA ALA A 222 -21.00 1.80 14.26
C ALA A 222 -19.51 2.19 14.22
N LEU A 223 -19.19 3.32 13.60
CA LEU A 223 -17.81 3.85 13.56
C LEU A 223 -17.29 4.15 14.97
N ALA A 224 -18.13 4.69 15.86
CA ALA A 224 -17.77 4.90 17.26
C ALA A 224 -17.47 3.57 17.99
N ARG A 225 -18.25 2.51 17.72
CA ARG A 225 -18.04 1.18 18.34
C ARG A 225 -16.72 0.54 17.95
N VAL A 226 -16.15 0.85 16.78
CA VAL A 226 -14.81 0.39 16.38
C VAL A 226 -13.78 0.68 17.47
N PHE A 227 -13.92 1.82 18.15
CA PHE A 227 -13.00 2.29 19.19
C PHE A 227 -13.45 1.98 20.61
N ALA A 228 -14.61 1.34 20.81
CA ALA A 228 -15.07 0.92 22.13
C ALA A 228 -14.22 -0.24 22.69
N GLY A 229 -13.58 -1.00 21.80
CA GLY A 229 -12.63 -2.06 22.15
C GLY A 229 -11.19 -1.58 22.29
N GLU A 230 -10.29 -2.46 21.91
CA GLU A 230 -8.84 -2.28 22.08
C GLU A 230 -8.13 -1.59 20.89
N ARG A 231 -8.88 -1.23 19.84
CA ARG A 231 -8.37 -0.67 18.58
C ARG A 231 -7.95 0.78 18.78
N LYS A 232 -6.77 1.11 18.25
CA LYS A 232 -6.19 2.45 18.39
C LYS A 232 -6.38 3.31 17.14
N LEU A 233 -6.35 2.72 15.95
CA LEU A 233 -6.34 3.45 14.69
C LEU A 233 -7.25 2.77 13.66
N LEU A 234 -8.08 3.57 13.01
CA LEU A 234 -8.73 3.22 11.75
C LEU A 234 -8.18 4.16 10.68
N VAL A 235 -7.69 3.61 9.58
CA VAL A 235 -7.29 4.38 8.39
C VAL A 235 -8.39 4.24 7.35
N LEU A 236 -8.88 5.37 6.87
CA LEU A 236 -9.88 5.50 5.84
C LEU A 236 -9.21 6.01 4.57
N ASP A 237 -8.91 5.11 3.63
CA ASP A 237 -8.27 5.46 2.36
C ASP A 237 -9.28 5.66 1.24
N GLY A 238 -8.96 6.56 0.30
CA GLY A 238 -9.75 6.80 -0.89
C GLY A 238 -10.86 7.84 -0.74
N TYR A 239 -10.88 8.64 0.34
CA TYR A 239 -11.94 9.63 0.57
C TYR A 239 -11.95 10.73 -0.52
N ALA A 240 -12.87 10.61 -1.46
CA ALA A 240 -13.03 11.52 -2.59
C ALA A 240 -14.44 11.44 -3.17
N ASP A 241 -15.10 12.60 -3.32
CA ASP A 241 -16.40 12.72 -4.00
C ASP A 241 -17.42 11.68 -3.50
N VAL A 242 -17.62 11.62 -2.18
CA VAL A 242 -18.58 10.71 -1.53
C VAL A 242 -19.96 11.37 -1.45
N ASP A 243 -21.01 10.57 -1.25
CA ASP A 243 -22.36 11.11 -1.03
C ASP A 243 -22.49 11.92 0.27
N ASP A 244 -23.52 12.76 0.34
CA ASP A 244 -23.79 13.62 1.50
C ASP A 244 -24.04 12.79 2.77
N ALA A 245 -24.60 11.59 2.65
CA ALA A 245 -24.91 10.73 3.78
C ALA A 245 -23.63 10.17 4.46
N VAL A 246 -22.57 9.88 3.70
CA VAL A 246 -21.24 9.52 4.21
C VAL A 246 -20.59 10.72 4.90
N VAL A 247 -20.75 11.93 4.35
CA VAL A 247 -20.30 13.17 4.99
C VAL A 247 -20.99 13.33 6.34
N ASP A 248 -22.31 13.16 6.39
CA ASP A 248 -23.12 13.25 7.61
C ASP A 248 -22.72 12.19 8.64
N ALA A 249 -22.42 10.97 8.22
CA ALA A 249 -21.96 9.90 9.10
C ALA A 249 -20.61 10.23 9.75
N LEU A 250 -19.63 10.71 8.96
CA LEU A 250 -18.33 11.13 9.48
C LEU A 250 -18.43 12.38 10.37
N ALA A 251 -19.31 13.32 10.02
CA ALA A 251 -19.57 14.51 10.84
C ALA A 251 -20.24 14.13 12.17
N GLY A 252 -21.17 13.17 12.13
CA GLY A 252 -21.80 12.58 13.32
C GLY A 252 -20.77 11.90 14.23
N PHE A 253 -19.86 11.11 13.65
CA PHE A 253 -18.75 10.51 14.39
C PHE A 253 -17.82 11.58 14.98
N LEU A 254 -17.43 12.59 14.20
CA LEU A 254 -16.60 13.70 14.69
C LEU A 254 -17.27 14.35 15.90
N ARG A 255 -18.57 14.66 15.84
CA ARG A 255 -19.33 15.28 16.94
C ARG A 255 -19.35 14.41 18.19
N GLY A 256 -19.56 13.10 18.05
CA GLY A 256 -19.64 12.14 19.17
C GLY A 256 -18.30 11.57 19.65
N SER A 257 -17.19 11.85 18.94
CA SER A 257 -15.88 11.31 19.30
C SER A 257 -15.27 12.10 20.45
N HIS A 258 -15.18 11.43 21.60
CA HIS A 258 -14.60 11.94 22.86
C HIS A 258 -13.49 11.03 23.42
N GLY A 259 -13.10 9.98 22.69
CA GLY A 259 -12.26 8.89 23.17
C GLY A 259 -10.81 8.91 22.67
N ARG A 260 -10.07 7.84 22.98
CA ARG A 260 -8.68 7.62 22.53
C ARG A 260 -8.56 7.06 21.10
N GLY A 261 -9.68 6.75 20.47
CA GLY A 261 -9.72 6.25 19.09
C GLY A 261 -9.21 7.28 18.10
N LYS A 262 -8.43 6.82 17.11
CA LYS A 262 -7.84 7.67 16.08
C LYS A 262 -8.37 7.28 14.72
N LEU A 263 -8.94 8.23 14.00
CA LEU A 263 -9.35 8.07 12.61
C LEU A 263 -8.41 8.87 11.70
N LEU A 264 -7.65 8.19 10.86
CA LEU A 264 -6.84 8.82 9.83
C LEU A 264 -7.59 8.76 8.51
N VAL A 265 -7.95 9.91 7.95
CA VAL A 265 -8.61 10.01 6.64
C VAL A 265 -7.60 10.44 5.59
N LEU A 266 -7.46 9.64 4.53
CA LEU A 266 -6.62 9.96 3.37
C LEU A 266 -7.51 10.49 2.25
N ALA A 267 -7.54 11.81 2.10
CA ALA A 267 -8.47 12.51 1.24
C ALA A 267 -7.83 13.02 -0.06
N GLN A 268 -8.62 13.15 -1.12
CA GLN A 268 -8.16 13.87 -2.32
C GLN A 268 -8.22 15.39 -2.09
N GLU A 269 -7.24 16.12 -2.62
CA GLU A 269 -7.23 17.59 -2.57
C GLU A 269 -8.37 18.21 -3.37
N SER A 270 -8.81 17.54 -4.43
CA SER A 270 -9.97 17.91 -5.23
C SER A 270 -11.30 17.55 -4.60
N THR A 271 -11.32 17.03 -3.36
CA THR A 271 -12.56 16.73 -2.64
C THR A 271 -13.37 18.02 -2.51
N PRO A 272 -14.59 18.06 -3.08
CA PRO A 272 -15.42 19.26 -3.06
C PRO A 272 -15.71 19.74 -1.64
N VAL A 273 -15.98 21.04 -1.48
CA VAL A 273 -16.26 21.63 -0.15
C VAL A 273 -17.45 20.96 0.52
N TYR A 274 -18.48 20.58 -0.24
CA TYR A 274 -19.65 19.86 0.28
C TYR A 274 -19.32 18.43 0.76
N CYS A 275 -18.24 17.83 0.26
CA CYS A 275 -17.75 16.55 0.76
C CYS A 275 -16.84 16.70 2.01
N ARG A 276 -16.78 17.86 2.67
CA ARG A 276 -16.01 18.01 3.92
C ARG A 276 -16.92 17.81 5.12
N PHE A 277 -16.63 16.77 5.91
CA PHE A 277 -17.35 16.45 7.14
C PHE A 277 -16.91 17.29 8.37
N TYR A 278 -16.01 18.24 8.18
CA TYR A 278 -15.45 19.10 9.23
C TYR A 278 -15.31 20.54 8.74
N ALA A 279 -15.38 21.48 9.67
CA ALA A 279 -15.21 22.90 9.42
C ALA A 279 -13.89 23.42 9.99
N LYS A 280 -13.54 24.67 9.64
CA LYS A 280 -12.37 25.36 10.21
C LYS A 280 -12.41 25.42 11.74
N ALA A 281 -13.59 25.58 12.32
CA ALA A 281 -13.77 25.56 13.78
C ALA A 281 -13.35 24.23 14.44
N ASP A 282 -13.48 23.10 13.74
CA ASP A 282 -13.02 21.80 14.24
C ASP A 282 -11.49 21.67 14.21
N ILE A 283 -10.84 22.35 13.27
CA ILE A 283 -9.38 22.45 13.18
C ILE A 283 -8.86 23.36 14.30
N ASP A 284 -9.41 24.58 14.38
CA ASP A 284 -9.02 25.58 15.39
C ASP A 284 -9.31 25.07 16.81
N GLY A 285 -10.38 24.30 16.98
CA GLY A 285 -10.74 23.63 18.24
C GLY A 285 -9.98 22.34 18.53
N GLY A 286 -9.04 21.93 17.66
CA GLY A 286 -8.18 20.76 17.88
C GLY A 286 -8.89 19.40 17.80
N ARG A 287 -10.08 19.32 17.17
CA ARG A 287 -10.78 18.05 16.93
C ARG A 287 -10.29 17.36 15.66
N VAL A 288 -9.84 18.14 14.68
CA VAL A 288 -9.29 17.65 13.41
C VAL A 288 -7.88 18.20 13.23
N ALA A 289 -6.92 17.32 12.99
CA ALA A 289 -5.58 17.70 12.57
C ALA A 289 -5.46 17.57 11.05
N GLU A 290 -5.29 18.68 10.33
CA GLU A 290 -5.20 18.68 8.87
C GLU A 290 -3.74 18.74 8.41
N TRP A 291 -3.38 17.99 7.37
CA TRP A 291 -2.04 17.99 6.79
C TRP A 291 -2.05 17.85 5.27
N HIS A 292 -1.43 18.81 4.58
CA HIS A 292 -1.29 18.78 3.13
C HIS A 292 -0.04 17.98 2.72
N LEU A 293 -0.24 16.87 2.02
CA LEU A 293 0.83 16.08 1.44
C LEU A 293 1.30 16.66 0.10
N HIS A 294 2.46 17.32 0.13
CA HIS A 294 3.09 17.89 -1.05
C HIS A 294 3.94 16.88 -1.85
N GLY A 295 4.21 17.25 -3.10
CA GLY A 295 5.16 16.53 -3.97
C GLY A 295 6.60 16.60 -3.44
N LEU A 296 7.44 15.72 -3.98
CA LEU A 296 8.87 15.68 -3.68
C LEU A 296 9.57 16.96 -4.14
N ASP A 297 10.63 17.36 -3.45
CA ASP A 297 11.49 18.45 -3.93
C ASP A 297 12.37 17.99 -5.12
N LEU A 298 13.26 18.86 -5.61
CA LEU A 298 14.16 18.53 -6.71
C LEU A 298 15.08 17.34 -6.41
N GLU A 299 15.54 17.19 -5.16
CA GLU A 299 16.37 16.06 -4.75
C GLU A 299 15.55 14.77 -4.69
N GLY A 300 14.35 14.83 -4.13
CA GLY A 300 13.40 13.72 -4.12
C GLY A 300 12.99 13.29 -5.53
N CYS A 301 12.75 14.25 -6.45
CA CYS A 301 12.55 13.96 -7.87
C CYS A 301 13.73 13.22 -8.47
N ARG A 302 14.96 13.69 -8.25
CA ARG A 302 16.17 13.03 -8.74
C ARG A 302 16.31 11.62 -8.20
N ALA A 303 16.09 11.44 -6.91
CA ALA A 303 16.12 10.13 -6.25
C ALA A 303 15.05 9.19 -6.82
N MET A 304 13.85 9.70 -7.04
CA MET A 304 12.73 8.91 -7.56
C MET A 304 12.92 8.50 -9.02
N LEU A 305 13.49 9.38 -9.85
CA LEU A 305 13.86 9.10 -11.24
C LEU A 305 15.03 8.11 -11.34
N GLY A 306 15.77 7.90 -10.24
CA GLY A 306 16.82 6.89 -10.16
C GLY A 306 18.01 7.17 -11.10
N ARG A 307 18.34 8.43 -11.39
CA ARG A 307 19.50 8.80 -12.22
C ARG A 307 20.52 9.58 -11.41
N ALA A 308 21.78 9.12 -11.44
CA ALA A 308 22.88 9.74 -10.69
C ALA A 308 23.19 11.17 -11.14
N THR A 309 23.03 11.44 -12.42
CA THR A 309 23.23 12.77 -13.03
C THR A 309 22.05 13.08 -13.94
N ILE A 310 21.31 14.11 -13.58
CA ILE A 310 20.28 14.72 -14.42
C ILE A 310 20.70 16.18 -14.58
N ASP A 311 20.71 16.66 -15.81
CA ASP A 311 20.92 18.07 -16.09
C ASP A 311 19.97 18.93 -15.22
N PRO A 312 20.48 19.96 -14.50
CA PRO A 312 19.65 20.73 -13.57
C PRO A 312 18.44 21.40 -14.21
N GLU A 313 18.55 21.83 -15.47
CA GLU A 313 17.47 22.47 -16.20
C GLU A 313 16.42 21.43 -16.64
N ALA A 314 16.86 20.27 -17.11
CA ALA A 314 15.97 19.14 -17.39
C ALA A 314 15.21 18.68 -16.12
N LEU A 315 15.89 18.58 -14.98
CA LEU A 315 15.26 18.22 -13.71
C LEU A 315 14.23 19.26 -13.27
N ARG A 316 14.53 20.55 -13.44
CA ARG A 316 13.57 21.64 -13.17
C ARG A 316 12.33 21.53 -14.06
N ARG A 317 12.49 21.24 -15.35
CA ARG A 317 11.35 21.02 -16.25
C ARG A 317 10.48 19.84 -15.81
N VAL A 318 11.10 18.71 -15.46
CA VAL A 318 10.37 17.55 -14.91
C VAL A 318 9.63 17.94 -13.62
N TYR A 319 10.28 18.66 -12.71
CA TYR A 319 9.62 19.15 -11.49
C TYR A 319 8.47 20.10 -11.80
N LEU A 320 8.62 21.03 -12.75
CA LEU A 320 7.55 21.97 -13.11
C LEU A 320 6.33 21.27 -13.70
N LEU A 321 6.54 20.22 -14.50
CA LEU A 321 5.49 19.41 -15.11
C LEU A 321 4.81 18.47 -14.10
N THR A 322 5.58 17.86 -13.20
CA THR A 322 5.06 16.86 -12.26
C THR A 322 4.67 17.43 -10.90
N LYS A 323 5.15 18.62 -10.57
CA LYS A 323 5.13 19.23 -9.23
C LYS A 323 5.66 18.29 -8.14
N GLY A 324 6.58 17.41 -8.50
CA GLY A 324 7.13 16.39 -7.59
C GLY A 324 6.19 15.21 -7.31
N CYS A 325 5.12 15.03 -8.09
CA CYS A 325 4.18 13.93 -7.91
C CYS A 325 4.85 12.56 -8.11
N PRO A 326 4.89 11.69 -7.08
CA PRO A 326 5.50 10.37 -7.16
C PRO A 326 4.96 9.49 -8.29
N LEU A 327 3.65 9.51 -8.54
CA LEU A 327 3.05 8.73 -9.62
C LEU A 327 3.61 9.11 -10.99
N TYR A 328 3.71 10.41 -11.28
CA TYR A 328 4.23 10.89 -12.57
C TYR A 328 5.73 10.66 -12.70
N LEU A 329 6.49 10.85 -11.61
CA LEU A 329 7.93 10.56 -11.61
C LEU A 329 8.21 9.07 -11.83
N ARG A 330 7.37 8.20 -11.27
CA ARG A 330 7.42 6.75 -11.51
C ARG A 330 7.16 6.44 -12.98
N ALA A 331 6.11 7.01 -13.57
CA ALA A 331 5.79 6.83 -14.98
C ALA A 331 6.96 7.27 -15.88
N ILE A 332 7.54 8.46 -15.64
CA ILE A 332 8.70 8.96 -16.39
C ILE A 332 9.92 8.03 -16.26
N ARG A 333 10.12 7.42 -15.08
CA ARG A 333 11.22 6.47 -14.86
C ARG A 333 11.01 5.17 -15.65
N GLU A 334 9.78 4.72 -15.75
CA GLU A 334 9.41 3.42 -16.33
C GLU A 334 9.28 3.46 -17.86
N GLY A 335 9.06 4.64 -18.44
CA GLY A 335 9.04 4.86 -19.89
C GLY A 335 7.64 5.15 -20.40
#